data_AF-A0A929IM44-F1
#
_entry.id   AF-A0A929IM44-F1
#
_cell.length_a   1.000
_cell.length_b   1.000
_cell.length_c   1.000
_cell.angle_alpha   90.00
_cell.angle_beta   90.00
_cell.angle_gamma   90.00
#
_symmetry.space_group_name_H-M   'P 1'
#
loop_
_entity.id
_entity.type
_entity.pdbx_description
1 polymer ?
#
loop_
_entity_poly.entity_id
_entity_poly.type
_entity_poly.pdbx_seq_one_letter_code
_entity_poly.pdbx_strand_id
1 'polypeptide(L)'
;MRATAGHIYTVLKLRIGIMIAVCALAGLAVTPGAAPPAWQIAVLGLAVLLSSASAGAFNHYVERDPDAKMARTRNRPFVTGRFRPGPP
;
A
#
# COMPACT_ATOMS: atom_id res chain seq x y z
N MET A 1 6.01 -0.18 -20.04
CA MET A 1 6.22 -1.04 -18.84
C MET A 1 6.73 -0.26 -17.62
N ARG A 2 7.84 0.50 -17.70
CA ARG A 2 8.38 1.27 -16.54
C ARG A 2 7.41 2.29 -15.93
N ALA A 3 6.64 3.02 -16.76
CA ALA A 3 5.66 3.99 -16.29
C ALA A 3 4.51 3.34 -15.48
N THR A 4 4.03 2.18 -15.92
CA THR A 4 2.99 1.41 -15.22
C THR A 4 3.47 0.94 -13.85
N ALA A 5 4.72 0.46 -13.76
CA ALA A 5 5.32 0.04 -12.48
C ALA A 5 5.43 1.22 -11.49
N GLY A 6 5.78 2.42 -11.96
CA GLY A 6 5.81 3.62 -11.12
C GLY A 6 4.42 4.03 -10.61
N HIS A 7 3.37 3.87 -11.43
CA HIS A 7 2.00 4.12 -10.99
C HIS A 7 1.51 3.09 -9.97
N ILE A 8 1.83 1.81 -10.16
CA ILE A 8 1.54 0.76 -9.19
C ILE A 8 2.25 1.06 -7.86
N TYR A 9 3.55 1.41 -7.91
CA TYR A 9 4.31 1.78 -6.72
C TYR A 9 3.65 2.91 -5.92
N THR A 10 3.12 3.91 -6.64
CA THR A 10 2.46 5.09 -6.06
C THR A 10 1.10 4.73 -5.46
N VAL A 11 0.30 3.93 -6.16
CA VAL A 11 -1.04 3.52 -5.72
C VAL A 11 -0.98 2.61 -4.50
N LEU A 12 -0.03 1.67 -4.47
CA LEU A 12 0.20 0.80 -3.32
C LEU A 12 0.80 1.55 -2.11
N LYS A 13 1.16 2.83 -2.25
CA LYS A 13 1.81 3.65 -1.21
C LYS A 13 2.98 2.90 -0.54
N LEU A 14 3.80 2.22 -1.33
CA LEU A 14 4.86 1.30 -0.85
C LEU A 14 5.85 1.97 0.12
N ARG A 15 6.10 3.27 -0.02
CA ARG A 15 6.92 4.04 0.92
C ARG A 15 6.36 4.00 2.36
N ILE A 16 5.06 4.14 2.51
CA ILE A 16 4.38 4.09 3.82
C ILE A 16 4.25 2.63 4.26
N GLY A 17 3.95 1.71 3.34
CA GLY A 17 3.87 0.28 3.64
C GLY A 17 5.17 -0.28 4.23
N ILE A 18 6.34 0.15 3.74
CA ILE A 18 7.63 -0.24 4.30
C ILE A 18 7.79 0.26 5.74
N MET A 19 7.41 1.50 6.04
CA MET A 19 7.44 2.03 7.40
C MET A 19 6.53 1.23 8.35
N ILE A 20 5.34 0.84 7.88
CA ILE A 20 4.41 0.00 8.67
C ILE A 20 5.02 -1.39 8.91
N ALA A 21 5.64 -2.01 7.90
CA ALA A 21 6.31 -3.30 8.04
C ALA A 21 7.47 -3.23 9.03
N VAL A 22 8.31 -2.19 8.98
CA VAL A 22 9.38 -1.96 9.96
C VAL A 22 8.81 -1.81 11.37
N CYS A 23 7.71 -1.08 11.53
CA CYS A 23 7.05 -0.92 12.83
C CYS A 23 6.53 -2.26 13.38
N ALA A 24 5.94 -3.10 12.53
CA ALA A 24 5.50 -4.44 12.91
C ALA A 24 6.66 -5.35 13.33
N LEU A 25 7.78 -5.29 12.60
CA LEU A 25 9.00 -6.03 12.95
C LEU A 25 9.65 -5.51 14.23
N ALA A 26 9.63 -4.20 14.48
CA ALA A 26 10.10 -3.62 15.74
C ALA A 26 9.23 -4.10 16.92
N GLY A 27 7.91 -4.16 16.75
CA GLY A 27 6.98 -4.74 17.73
C GLY A 27 7.29 -6.20 18.04
N LEU A 28 7.58 -6.99 16.99
CA LEU A 28 8.02 -8.37 17.16
C LEU A 28 9.35 -8.47 17.93
N ALA A 29 10.31 -7.59 17.65
CA ALA A 29 11.62 -7.60 18.29
C ALA A 29 11.58 -7.28 19.78
N VAL A 30 10.59 -6.48 20.24
CA VAL A 30 10.42 -6.16 21.67
C VAL A 30 9.49 -7.13 22.42
N THR A 31 8.89 -8.08 21.70
CA THR A 31 7.97 -9.06 22.31
C THR A 31 8.76 -10.03 23.20
N PRO A 32 8.41 -10.19 24.49
CA PRO A 32 9.05 -11.16 25.36
C PRO A 32 8.81 -12.60 24.89
N GLY A 33 9.83 -13.45 24.96
CA GLY A 33 9.73 -14.87 24.63
C GLY A 33 10.77 -15.31 23.59
N ALA A 34 10.63 -16.55 23.12
CA ALA A 34 11.47 -17.07 22.05
C ALA A 34 11.10 -16.42 20.71
N ALA A 35 12.11 -16.00 19.94
CA ALA A 35 11.89 -15.45 18.62
C ALA A 35 11.20 -16.50 17.72
N PRO A 36 10.16 -16.12 16.96
CA PRO A 36 9.55 -17.01 16.00
C PRO A 36 10.56 -17.39 14.90
N PRO A 37 10.38 -18.56 14.25
CA PRO A 37 11.26 -18.98 13.16
C PRO A 37 11.22 -17.97 12.01
N ALA A 38 12.35 -17.83 11.30
CA ALA A 38 12.56 -16.78 10.28
C ALA A 38 11.46 -16.73 9.20
N TRP A 39 10.87 -17.89 8.86
CA TRP A 39 9.77 -17.94 7.88
C TRP A 39 8.50 -17.23 8.37
N GLN A 40 8.19 -17.28 9.67
CA GLN A 40 7.04 -16.55 10.23
C GLN A 40 7.27 -15.05 10.21
N ILE A 41 8.52 -14.61 10.46
CA ILE A 41 8.91 -13.20 10.37
C ILE A 41 8.76 -12.70 8.92
N ALA A 42 9.18 -13.51 7.95
CA ALA A 42 9.02 -13.20 6.53
C ALA A 42 7.53 -13.13 6.12
N VAL A 43 6.72 -14.08 6.58
CA VAL A 43 5.27 -14.10 6.34
C VAL A 43 4.59 -12.88 6.98
N LEU A 44 4.97 -12.50 8.21
CA LEU A 44 4.45 -11.30 8.87
C LEU A 44 4.77 -10.04 8.05
N GLY A 45 6.03 -9.86 7.66
CA GLY A 45 6.46 -8.72 6.85
C GLY A 45 5.69 -8.64 5.53
N LEU A 46 5.54 -9.79 4.85
CA LEU A 46 4.79 -9.86 3.59
C LEU A 46 3.30 -9.56 3.81
N ALA A 47 2.67 -10.12 4.84
CA ALA A 47 1.27 -9.88 5.16
C ALA A 47 1.02 -8.39 5.43
N VAL A 48 1.86 -7.74 6.24
CA VAL A 48 1.76 -6.32 6.55
C VAL A 48 1.92 -5.46 5.29
N LEU A 49 2.91 -5.77 4.44
CA LEU A 49 3.12 -5.07 3.18
C LEU A 49 1.92 -5.20 2.25
N LEU A 50 1.39 -6.42 2.08
CA LEU A 50 0.23 -6.68 1.23
C LEU A 50 -1.05 -6.00 1.75
N SER A 51 -1.31 -6.07 3.06
CA SER A 51 -2.44 -5.40 3.69
C SER A 51 -2.36 -3.88 3.53
N SER A 52 -1.19 -3.28 3.79
CA SER A 52 -1.00 -1.84 3.61
C SER A 52 -1.12 -1.43 2.14
N ALA A 53 -0.61 -2.25 1.22
CA ALA A 53 -0.66 -1.98 -0.21
C ALA A 53 -2.11 -2.02 -0.73
N SER A 54 -2.89 -3.01 -0.28
CA SER A 54 -4.33 -3.12 -0.56
C SER A 54 -5.10 -1.91 -0.05
N ALA A 55 -4.87 -1.50 1.21
CA ALA A 55 -5.51 -0.31 1.78
C ALA A 55 -5.12 0.98 1.02
N GLY A 56 -3.87 1.11 0.58
CA GLY A 56 -3.40 2.23 -0.24
C GLY A 56 -4.12 2.32 -1.58
N ALA A 57 -4.24 1.18 -2.28
CA ALA A 57 -4.94 1.09 -3.55
C ALA A 57 -6.44 1.36 -3.40
N PHE A 58 -7.05 0.75 -2.39
CA PHE A 58 -8.47 0.92 -2.08
C PHE A 58 -8.82 2.38 -1.78
N ASN A 59 -7.99 3.08 -0.98
CA ASN A 59 -8.18 4.50 -0.71
C ASN A 59 -8.21 5.34 -2.00
N HIS A 60 -7.27 5.12 -2.92
CA HIS A 60 -7.28 5.85 -4.20
C HIS A 60 -8.44 5.45 -5.12
N TYR A 61 -8.93 4.22 -5.02
CA TYR A 61 -10.09 3.75 -5.78
C TYR A 61 -11.39 4.40 -5.30
N VAL A 62 -11.63 4.40 -3.98
CA VAL A 62 -12.83 4.97 -3.36
C VAL A 62 -12.84 6.49 -3.46
N GLU A 63 -11.69 7.15 -3.27
CA GLU A 63 -11.58 8.61 -3.31
C GLU A 63 -11.59 9.19 -4.73
N ARG A 64 -11.81 8.39 -5.79
CA ARG A 64 -11.71 8.87 -7.19
C ARG A 64 -12.57 10.11 -7.47
N ASP A 65 -13.80 10.14 -6.96
CA ASP A 65 -14.78 11.19 -7.25
C ASP A 65 -14.48 12.49 -6.46
N PRO A 66 -14.20 12.44 -5.14
CA PRO A 66 -13.74 13.63 -4.43
C PRO A 66 -12.35 14.10 -4.87
N ASP A 67 -11.43 13.18 -5.22
CA ASP A 67 -10.08 13.55 -5.69
C ASP A 67 -10.11 14.36 -6.99
N ALA A 68 -11.09 14.09 -7.87
CA ALA A 68 -11.30 14.87 -9.10
C ALA A 68 -11.54 16.36 -8.84
N LYS A 69 -12.10 16.70 -7.67
CA LYS A 69 -12.46 18.07 -7.28
C LYS A 69 -11.35 18.79 -6.50
N MET A 70 -10.26 18.10 -6.13
CA MET A 70 -9.18 18.66 -5.30
C MET A 70 -7.94 19.01 -6.12
N ALA A 71 -7.44 20.25 -5.96
CA ALA A 71 -6.24 20.72 -6.67
C ALA A 71 -4.99 19.83 -6.46
N ARG A 72 -4.87 19.22 -5.27
CA ARG A 72 -3.75 18.35 -4.89
C ARG A 72 -3.85 16.93 -5.47
N THR A 73 -5.05 16.38 -5.65
CA THR A 73 -5.25 14.94 -5.95
C THR A 73 -5.93 14.66 -7.29
N ARG A 74 -6.38 15.70 -8.01
CA ARG A 74 -6.98 15.60 -9.36
C ARG A 74 -6.12 14.88 -10.41
N ASN A 75 -4.82 14.78 -10.20
CA ASN A 75 -3.88 14.10 -11.11
C ASN A 75 -3.60 12.64 -10.72
N ARG A 76 -4.34 12.06 -9.77
CA ARG A 76 -4.17 10.66 -9.36
C ARG A 76 -4.56 9.71 -10.50
N PRO A 77 -3.90 8.54 -10.64
CA PRO A 77 -4.10 7.64 -11.79
C PRO A 77 -5.53 7.14 -12.01
N PHE A 78 -6.32 6.98 -10.94
CA PHE A 78 -7.73 6.58 -11.01
C PHE A 78 -8.65 7.72 -11.46
N VAL A 79 -8.30 8.98 -11.14
CA VAL A 79 -9.05 10.17 -11.58
C VAL A 79 -8.81 10.43 -13.06
N THR A 80 -7.56 10.36 -13.50
CA THR A 80 -7.18 10.63 -14.90
C THR A 80 -7.52 9.49 -15.86
N GLY A 81 -8.17 8.42 -15.39
CA GLY A 81 -8.52 7.25 -16.21
C GLY A 81 -7.33 6.40 -16.66
N ARG A 82 -6.13 6.59 -16.08
CA ARG A 82 -4.96 5.74 -16.36
C ARG A 82 -5.13 4.33 -15.80
N PHE A 83 -5.84 4.21 -14.68
CA PHE A 83 -6.39 2.95 -14.22
C PHE A 83 -7.90 2.97 -14.47
N ARG A 84 -8.38 1.99 -15.24
CA ARG A 84 -9.82 1.80 -15.43
C ARG A 84 -10.40 1.24 -14.13
N PRO A 85 -11.39 1.89 -13.52
CA PRO A 85 -12.16 1.27 -12.45
C PRO A 85 -12.84 0.01 -13.00
N GLY A 86 -13.00 -1.02 -12.15
CA GLY A 86 -13.69 -2.25 -12.53
C GLY A 86 -15.15 -2.00 -12.96
N PRO A 87 -15.80 -2.99 -13.60
CA PRO A 87 -17.21 -2.88 -13.94
C PRO A 87 -18.07 -2.61 -12.68
N PRO A 88 -19.22 -1.93 -12.85
CA PRO A 88 -20.11 -1.54 -11.76
C PRO A 88 -20.69 -2.73 -10.98
#